data_AF-A0A7G8UMK6-F1
#
_entry.id   AF-A0A7G8UMK6-F1
#
_cell.length_a   1.000
_cell.length_b   1.000
_cell.length_c   1.000
_cell.angle_alpha   90.00
_cell.angle_beta   90.00
_cell.angle_gamma   90.00
#
_symmetry.space_group_name_H-M   'P 1'
#
loop_
_entity.id
_entity.type
_entity.pdbx_description
1 polymer ?
#
loop_
_entity_poly.entity_id
_entity_poly.type
_entity_poly.pdbx_seq_one_letter_code
_entity_poly.pdbx_strand_id
1 'polypeptide(L)'
;MRLKYLILGLVSGALLATAGTSIAAPVIEKVTATIRPDFDLQIDGEIVQLENAPLNYNGASYLPVRELSTLLGKDVDFQDNTIILRDHLPEVEEWITLSSLVKDYDFTIRPSNTDIKFFGLMKDDKVLLIFDYGKGFAFTPEGQYVDYYISTKITYISRKDLEHVGILTPTSG
;
A
#
# COMPACT_ATOMS: atom_id res chain seq x y z
N MET A 1 69.87 -0.66 19.43
CA MET A 1 69.24 0.15 18.35
C MET A 1 67.77 -0.19 18.06
N ARG A 2 67.17 -1.26 18.63
CA ARG A 2 65.83 -1.76 18.25
C ARG A 2 64.62 -1.19 19.04
N LEU A 3 64.84 -0.63 20.24
CA LEU A 3 63.75 -0.16 21.12
C LEU A 3 63.09 1.16 20.64
N LYS A 4 63.88 2.05 20.04
CA LYS A 4 63.41 3.35 19.51
C LYS A 4 62.45 3.22 18.31
N TYR A 5 62.60 2.17 17.51
CA TYR A 5 61.70 1.87 16.39
C TYR A 5 60.40 1.19 16.85
N LEU A 6 60.44 0.51 18.00
CA LEU A 6 59.29 -0.15 18.60
C LEU A 6 58.32 0.87 19.22
N ILE A 7 58.87 1.90 19.88
CA ILE A 7 58.09 3.04 20.40
C ILE A 7 57.50 3.87 19.25
N LEU A 8 58.27 4.13 18.19
CA LEU A 8 57.79 4.86 17.02
C LEU A 8 56.66 4.11 16.30
N GLY A 9 56.77 2.78 16.16
CA GLY A 9 55.71 1.94 15.59
C GLY A 9 54.44 1.89 16.45
N LEU A 10 54.58 1.89 17.78
CA LEU A 10 53.43 1.88 18.71
C LEU A 10 52.65 3.21 18.69
N VAL A 11 53.36 4.34 18.62
CA VAL A 11 52.72 5.68 18.55
C VAL A 11 52.03 5.89 17.20
N SER A 12 52.63 5.44 16.09
CA SER A 12 51.99 5.51 14.77
C SER A 12 50.81 4.52 14.61
N GLY A 13 50.89 3.34 15.24
CA GLY A 13 49.79 2.37 15.25
C GLY A 13 48.58 2.81 16.08
N ALA A 14 48.82 3.50 17.21
CA ALA A 14 47.75 3.99 18.07
C ALA A 14 46.96 5.15 17.45
N LEU A 15 47.57 5.98 16.60
CA LEU A 15 46.91 7.07 15.88
C LEU A 15 45.99 6.60 14.74
N LEU A 16 46.21 5.39 14.21
CA LEU A 16 45.40 4.81 13.14
C LEU A 16 44.22 3.98 13.66
N ALA A 17 44.21 3.64 14.95
CA ALA A 17 43.19 2.79 15.57
C ALA A 17 41.88 3.53 15.93
N THR A 18 41.82 4.86 15.76
CA THR A 18 40.64 5.68 16.12
C THR A 18 39.84 6.17 14.92
N ALA A 19 40.00 5.59 13.73
CA ALA A 19 39.05 5.77 12.63
C ALA A 19 37.77 4.95 12.90
N GLY A 20 37.18 5.11 14.09
CA GLY A 20 35.82 4.68 14.34
C GLY A 20 34.92 5.54 13.49
N THR A 21 34.18 4.92 12.57
CA THR A 21 33.11 5.58 11.82
C THR A 21 32.08 6.10 12.83
N SER A 22 32.16 7.38 13.18
CA SER A 22 31.07 8.02 13.91
C SER A 22 29.90 8.11 12.94
N ILE A 23 28.89 7.25 13.15
CA ILE A 23 27.59 7.47 12.53
C ILE A 23 27.04 8.72 13.22
N ALA A 24 27.05 9.86 12.52
CA ALA A 24 26.43 11.06 13.02
C ALA A 24 24.94 10.76 13.25
N ALA A 25 24.44 11.04 14.46
CA ALA A 25 23.02 10.96 14.73
C ALA A 25 22.27 11.92 13.77
N PRO A 26 21.09 11.55 13.27
CA PRO A 26 20.32 12.44 12.40
C PRO A 26 20.04 13.75 13.12
N VAL A 27 20.54 14.85 12.57
CA VAL A 27 20.33 16.20 13.11
C VAL A 27 19.01 16.72 12.57
N ILE A 28 18.11 17.14 13.46
CA ILE A 28 16.88 17.84 13.07
C ILE A 28 17.26 19.25 12.59
N GLU A 29 17.03 19.53 11.32
CA GLU A 29 17.27 20.84 10.72
C GLU A 29 16.00 21.70 10.74
N LYS A 30 16.15 22.98 11.13
CA LYS A 30 15.07 23.96 11.00
C LYS A 30 15.21 24.67 9.67
N VAL A 31 14.16 24.63 8.87
CA VAL A 31 14.10 25.29 7.57
C VAL A 31 12.96 26.30 7.53
N THR A 32 13.10 27.33 6.68
CA THR A 32 12.02 28.27 6.37
C THR A 32 11.40 27.86 5.04
N ALA A 33 10.10 27.59 5.03
CA ALA A 33 9.33 27.27 3.83
C ALA A 33 8.25 28.32 3.56
N THR A 34 7.72 28.32 2.34
CA THR A 34 6.59 29.18 1.94
C THR A 34 5.33 28.35 1.79
N ILE A 35 4.19 28.86 2.25
CA ILE A 35 2.88 28.23 2.02
C ILE A 35 2.39 28.60 0.62
N ARG A 36 1.93 27.62 -0.15
CA ARG A 36 1.53 27.76 -1.56
C ARG A 36 0.07 27.33 -1.78
N PRO A 37 -0.91 28.18 -1.40
CA PRO A 37 -2.33 27.88 -1.62
C PRO A 37 -2.74 27.97 -3.09
N ASP A 38 -1.85 28.46 -3.95
CA ASP A 38 -2.03 28.61 -5.39
C ASP A 38 -1.70 27.35 -6.20
N PHE A 39 -1.29 26.26 -5.55
CA PHE A 39 -0.99 25.00 -6.20
C PHE A 39 -2.23 24.09 -6.27
N ASP A 40 -2.57 23.67 -7.48
CA ASP A 40 -3.53 22.61 -7.74
C ASP A 40 -2.83 21.25 -7.74
N LEU A 41 -3.41 20.27 -7.04
CA LEU A 41 -3.00 18.87 -7.13
C LEU A 41 -3.91 18.14 -8.12
N GLN A 42 -3.32 17.38 -9.04
CA GLN A 42 -4.05 16.56 -9.99
C GLN A 42 -3.65 15.09 -9.84
N ILE A 43 -4.64 14.21 -9.67
CA ILE A 43 -4.45 12.75 -9.62
C ILE A 43 -5.28 12.16 -10.76
N ASP A 44 -4.64 11.38 -11.63
CA ASP A 44 -5.29 10.71 -12.78
C ASP A 44 -6.13 11.63 -13.69
N GLY A 45 -5.74 12.91 -13.79
CA GLY A 45 -6.43 13.89 -14.62
C GLY A 45 -7.48 14.72 -13.88
N GLU A 46 -7.80 14.40 -12.62
CA GLU A 46 -8.77 15.13 -11.81
C GLU A 46 -8.09 16.05 -10.79
N ILE A 47 -8.56 17.29 -10.70
CA ILE A 47 -8.09 18.24 -9.69
C ILE A 47 -8.70 17.83 -8.34
N VAL A 48 -7.84 17.58 -7.36
CA VAL A 48 -8.21 17.21 -6.00
C VAL A 48 -7.90 18.34 -5.03
N GLN A 49 -8.79 18.55 -4.06
CA GLN A 49 -8.60 19.57 -3.03
C GLN A 49 -7.79 18.99 -1.88
N LEU A 50 -6.74 19.72 -1.48
CA LEU A 50 -6.02 19.49 -0.24
C LEU A 50 -6.64 20.36 0.86
N GLU A 51 -6.77 19.79 2.05
CA GLU A 51 -7.18 20.54 3.25
C GLU A 51 -6.04 21.45 3.71
N ASN A 52 -4.79 20.99 3.61
CA ASN A 52 -3.61 21.78 3.94
C ASN A 52 -2.83 22.17 2.68
N ALA A 53 -2.60 23.48 2.54
CA ALA A 53 -1.85 24.01 1.41
C ALA A 53 -0.41 23.43 1.35
N PRO A 54 0.09 23.08 0.15
CA PRO A 54 1.47 22.64 -0.02
C PRO A 54 2.49 23.66 0.49
N LEU A 55 3.64 23.16 0.93
CA LEU A 55 4.80 23.98 1.25
C LEU A 55 5.79 23.96 0.09
N ASN A 56 6.44 25.09 -0.19
CA ASN A 56 7.61 25.13 -1.05
C ASN A 56 8.86 25.44 -0.23
N TYR A 57 9.85 24.55 -0.34
CA TYR A 57 11.18 24.71 0.24
C TYR A 57 12.23 24.40 -0.83
N ASN A 58 13.10 25.37 -1.11
CA ASN A 58 14.15 25.28 -2.14
C ASN A 58 13.64 24.82 -3.52
N GLY A 59 12.47 25.28 -3.94
CA GLY A 59 11.89 24.92 -5.24
C GLY A 59 11.20 23.56 -5.28
N ALA A 60 11.26 22.77 -4.21
CA ALA A 60 10.52 21.52 -4.08
C ALA A 60 9.19 21.74 -3.32
N SER A 61 8.14 21.05 -3.77
CA SER A 61 6.83 21.03 -3.12
C SER A 61 6.76 19.89 -2.11
N TYR A 62 6.34 20.19 -0.89
CA TYR A 62 6.14 19.24 0.19
C TYR A 62 4.65 19.21 0.51
N LEU A 63 4.06 18.03 0.41
CA LEU A 63 2.64 17.82 0.61
C LEU A 63 2.37 17.05 1.91
N PRO A 64 1.22 17.27 2.56
CA PRO A 64 0.82 16.52 3.73
C PRO A 64 0.67 15.03 3.39
N VAL A 65 1.54 14.19 3.96
CA VAL A 65 1.54 12.74 3.68
C VAL A 65 0.22 12.06 4.06
N ARG A 66 -0.50 12.57 5.07
CA ARG A 66 -1.79 12.01 5.51
C ARG A 66 -2.91 12.24 4.49
N GLU A 67 -2.97 13.42 3.89
CA GLU A 67 -3.97 13.71 2.87
C GLU A 67 -3.66 12.94 1.59
N LEU A 68 -2.38 12.95 1.18
CA LEU A 68 -1.94 12.17 0.04
C LEU A 68 -2.20 10.68 0.23
N SER A 69 -1.99 10.11 1.43
CA SER A 69 -2.27 8.69 1.64
C SER A 69 -3.74 8.37 1.42
N THR A 70 -4.66 9.18 1.98
CA THR A 70 -6.10 8.99 1.77
C THR A 70 -6.49 9.10 0.30
N LEU A 71 -6.02 10.13 -0.40
CA LEU A 71 -6.28 10.32 -1.83
C LEU A 71 -5.74 9.17 -2.69
N LEU A 72 -4.69 8.50 -2.23
CA LEU A 72 -4.06 7.36 -2.90
C LEU A 72 -4.57 5.99 -2.39
N GLY A 73 -5.63 5.95 -1.57
CA GLY A 73 -6.18 4.72 -1.02
C GLY A 73 -5.23 3.97 -0.08
N LYS A 74 -4.46 4.74 0.71
CA LYS A 74 -3.44 4.24 1.65
C LYS A 74 -3.69 4.72 3.07
N ASP A 75 -3.33 3.86 4.01
CA ASP A 75 -3.18 4.20 5.41
C ASP A 75 -1.75 4.69 5.67
N VAL A 76 -1.64 5.67 6.57
CA VAL A 76 -0.36 6.21 7.02
C VAL A 76 -0.16 5.94 8.50
N ASP A 77 1.00 5.37 8.82
CA ASP A 77 1.43 5.04 10.17
C ASP A 77 2.83 5.61 10.43
N PHE A 78 3.15 5.85 11.69
CA PHE A 78 4.42 6.44 12.12
C PHE A 78 5.03 5.57 13.22
N GLN A 79 6.08 4.82 12.89
CA GLN A 79 6.76 3.90 13.81
C GLN A 79 8.26 4.11 13.72
N ASP A 80 8.95 4.31 14.87
CA ASP A 80 10.41 4.39 14.96
C ASP A 80 11.05 5.31 13.90
N ASN A 81 10.55 6.54 13.77
CA ASN A 81 10.97 7.54 12.78
C ASN A 81 10.77 7.12 11.32
N THR A 82 9.97 6.09 11.06
CA THR A 82 9.59 5.61 9.74
C THR A 82 8.14 6.01 9.47
N ILE A 83 7.92 6.62 8.30
CA ILE A 83 6.58 6.83 7.76
C ILE A 83 6.23 5.60 6.94
N ILE A 84 5.19 4.89 7.35
CA ILE A 84 4.74 3.66 6.70
C ILE A 84 3.47 3.97 5.93
N LEU A 85 3.51 3.78 4.61
CA LEU A 85 2.32 3.78 3.76
C LEU A 85 1.92 2.34 3.51
N ARG A 86 0.74 1.96 3.99
CA ARG A 86 0.13 0.66 3.74
C ARG A 86 -1.09 0.85 2.87
N ASP A 87 -1.51 -0.20 2.20
CA ASP A 87 -2.80 -0.13 1.53
C ASP A 87 -3.89 0.03 2.56
N HIS A 88 -4.86 0.88 2.23
CA HIS A 88 -6.07 0.94 3.02
C HIS A 88 -6.74 -0.43 2.93
N LEU A 89 -6.65 -1.18 4.02
CA LEU A 89 -7.36 -2.44 4.14
C LEU A 89 -8.76 -2.10 4.61
N PRO A 90 -9.79 -2.63 3.97
CA PRO A 90 -11.13 -2.41 4.46
C PRO A 90 -11.28 -3.14 5.79
N GLU A 91 -12.24 -2.74 6.62
CA GLU A 91 -12.57 -3.53 7.80
C GLU A 91 -12.91 -4.98 7.38
N VAL A 92 -12.13 -5.93 7.90
CA VAL A 92 -12.06 -7.34 7.46
C VAL A 92 -13.39 -8.08 7.62
N GLU A 93 -14.30 -7.57 8.45
CA GLU A 93 -15.64 -8.16 8.62
C GLU A 93 -16.53 -7.98 7.38
N GLU A 94 -16.36 -6.89 6.61
CA GLU A 94 -17.20 -6.63 5.44
C GLU A 94 -16.61 -7.16 4.12
N TRP A 95 -15.32 -7.47 4.08
CA TRP A 95 -14.61 -7.82 2.85
C TRP A 95 -13.80 -9.11 2.98
N ILE A 96 -13.86 -9.94 1.94
CA ILE A 96 -13.06 -11.16 1.83
C ILE A 96 -12.13 -11.08 0.61
N THR A 97 -10.90 -11.56 0.75
CA THR A 97 -9.99 -11.58 -0.39
C THR A 97 -10.32 -12.74 -1.33
N LEU A 98 -10.09 -12.55 -2.63
CA LEU A 98 -10.18 -13.61 -3.62
C LEU A 98 -9.27 -14.81 -3.27
N SER A 99 -8.10 -14.55 -2.66
CA SER A 99 -7.20 -15.62 -2.23
C SER A 99 -7.73 -16.43 -1.05
N SER A 100 -8.45 -15.80 -0.12
CA SER A 100 -9.15 -16.48 0.98
C SER A 100 -10.31 -17.32 0.46
N LEU A 101 -11.06 -16.84 -0.54
CA LEU A 101 -12.09 -17.67 -1.18
C LEU A 101 -11.48 -18.96 -1.76
N VAL A 102 -10.35 -18.86 -2.44
CA VAL A 102 -9.67 -20.04 -2.99
C VAL A 102 -9.13 -20.98 -1.90
N LYS A 103 -8.51 -20.43 -0.85
CA LYS A 103 -7.83 -21.24 0.17
C LYS A 103 -8.78 -21.83 1.22
N ASP A 104 -9.72 -21.02 1.70
CA ASP A 104 -10.48 -21.29 2.91
C ASP A 104 -11.90 -21.80 2.58
N TYR A 105 -12.40 -21.51 1.37
CA TYR A 105 -13.76 -21.84 0.94
C TYR A 105 -13.82 -22.77 -0.28
N ASP A 106 -12.68 -23.28 -0.73
CA ASP A 106 -12.52 -24.25 -1.82
C ASP A 106 -13.10 -23.77 -3.16
N PHE A 107 -12.93 -22.47 -3.44
CA PHE A 107 -13.25 -21.93 -4.77
C PHE A 107 -12.07 -22.10 -5.72
N THR A 108 -12.36 -22.14 -7.02
CA THR A 108 -11.36 -22.10 -8.09
C THR A 108 -11.58 -20.91 -8.99
N ILE A 109 -10.51 -20.42 -9.62
CA ILE A 109 -10.56 -19.31 -10.57
C ILE A 109 -10.24 -19.85 -11.95
N ARG A 110 -11.07 -19.52 -12.94
CA ARG A 110 -10.79 -19.82 -14.35
C ARG A 110 -10.87 -18.57 -15.22
N PRO A 111 -9.84 -18.29 -16.04
CA PRO A 111 -9.94 -17.24 -17.04
C PRO A 111 -11.02 -17.61 -18.07
N SER A 112 -11.70 -16.60 -18.61
CA SER A 112 -12.56 -16.80 -19.78
C SER A 112 -11.70 -17.10 -21.01
N ASN A 113 -12.06 -18.14 -21.76
CA ASN A 113 -11.31 -18.59 -22.94
C ASN A 113 -11.39 -17.60 -24.12
N THR A 114 -12.31 -16.64 -24.08
CA THR A 114 -12.60 -15.73 -25.19
C THR A 114 -12.20 -14.28 -24.93
N ASP A 115 -12.04 -13.87 -23.66
CA ASP A 115 -11.71 -12.49 -23.31
C ASP A 115 -10.98 -12.42 -21.96
N ILE A 116 -9.73 -11.93 -21.99
CA ILE A 116 -8.83 -11.81 -20.83
C ILE A 116 -9.36 -10.90 -19.72
N LYS A 117 -10.40 -10.11 -20.00
CA LYS A 117 -11.05 -9.22 -19.03
C LYS A 117 -12.00 -9.95 -18.09
N PHE A 118 -12.41 -11.16 -18.45
CA PHE A 118 -13.36 -11.95 -17.67
C PHE A 118 -12.71 -13.17 -17.04
N PHE A 119 -13.01 -13.41 -15.77
CA PHE A 119 -12.68 -14.63 -15.06
C PHE A 119 -13.84 -15.07 -14.19
N GLY A 120 -14.02 -16.39 -14.08
CA GLY A 120 -15.04 -17.01 -13.27
C GLY A 120 -14.47 -17.50 -11.95
N LEU A 121 -15.16 -17.19 -10.84
CA LEU A 121 -15.03 -17.91 -9.58
C LEU A 121 -16.01 -19.07 -9.60
N MET A 122 -15.50 -20.26 -9.30
CA MET A 122 -16.22 -21.52 -9.44
C MET A 122 -16.16 -22.33 -8.16
N LYS A 123 -17.20 -23.13 -7.93
CA LYS A 123 -17.24 -24.18 -6.91
C LYS A 123 -18.01 -25.37 -7.48
N ASP A 124 -17.51 -26.59 -7.25
CA ASP A 124 -18.12 -27.82 -7.76
C ASP A 124 -18.41 -27.76 -9.28
N ASP A 125 -17.44 -27.26 -10.06
CA ASP A 125 -17.53 -27.02 -11.51
C ASP A 125 -18.63 -26.05 -11.98
N LYS A 126 -19.34 -25.38 -11.06
CA LYS A 126 -20.31 -24.33 -11.36
C LYS A 126 -19.67 -22.95 -11.28
N VAL A 127 -19.87 -22.12 -12.30
CA VAL A 127 -19.54 -20.69 -12.25
C VAL A 127 -20.54 -19.99 -11.34
N LEU A 128 -20.05 -19.30 -10.32
CA LEU A 128 -20.87 -18.60 -9.33
C LEU A 128 -20.73 -17.08 -9.44
N LEU A 129 -19.55 -16.61 -9.83
CA LEU A 129 -19.28 -15.19 -10.02
C LEU A 129 -18.40 -14.96 -11.23
N ILE A 130 -18.75 -13.96 -12.03
CA ILE A 130 -18.01 -13.53 -13.22
C ILE A 130 -17.51 -12.13 -12.93
N PHE A 131 -16.20 -11.92 -13.03
CA PHE A 131 -15.59 -10.62 -12.80
C PHE A 131 -15.33 -9.95 -14.14
N ASP A 132 -15.67 -8.66 -14.25
CA ASP A 132 -15.28 -7.80 -15.38
C ASP A 132 -14.19 -6.82 -14.90
N TYR A 133 -12.93 -7.16 -15.14
CA TYR A 133 -11.80 -6.27 -14.80
C TYR A 133 -11.88 -4.91 -15.50
N GLY A 134 -12.60 -4.81 -16.63
CA GLY A 134 -12.75 -3.55 -17.35
C GLY A 134 -13.74 -2.59 -16.71
N LYS A 135 -14.63 -3.07 -15.83
CA LYS A 135 -15.72 -2.27 -15.26
C LYS A 135 -15.75 -2.18 -13.74
N GLY A 136 -14.94 -2.96 -13.04
CA GLY A 136 -14.80 -2.84 -11.58
C GLY A 136 -15.98 -3.41 -10.79
N PHE A 137 -16.77 -4.32 -11.36
CA PHE A 137 -17.80 -5.07 -10.65
C PHE A 137 -17.83 -6.52 -11.09
N ALA A 138 -18.32 -7.39 -10.21
CA ALA A 138 -18.55 -8.78 -10.51
C ALA A 138 -20.05 -9.06 -10.55
N PHE A 139 -20.46 -10.13 -11.22
CA PHE A 139 -21.86 -10.48 -11.33
C PHE A 139 -22.08 -11.99 -11.36
N THR A 140 -23.20 -12.45 -10.81
CA THR A 140 -23.62 -13.85 -10.90
C THR A 140 -24.08 -14.19 -12.32
N PRO A 141 -24.12 -15.47 -12.73
CA PRO A 141 -24.73 -15.87 -14.01
C PRO A 141 -26.17 -15.37 -14.19
N GLU A 142 -26.88 -15.15 -13.08
CA GLU A 142 -28.24 -14.61 -13.03
C GLU A 142 -28.29 -13.07 -13.11
N GLY A 143 -27.14 -12.39 -13.15
CA GLY A 143 -27.02 -10.94 -13.34
C GLY A 143 -27.06 -10.12 -12.05
N GLN A 144 -26.91 -10.72 -10.87
CA GLN A 144 -26.81 -9.98 -9.60
C GLN A 144 -25.40 -9.44 -9.43
N TYR A 145 -25.28 -8.16 -9.08
CA TYR A 145 -23.98 -7.50 -8.88
C TYR A 145 -23.37 -7.86 -7.52
N VAL A 146 -22.04 -7.92 -7.50
CA VAL A 146 -21.21 -8.08 -6.31
C VAL A 146 -20.07 -7.07 -6.39
N ASP A 147 -19.97 -6.21 -5.39
CA ASP A 147 -18.91 -5.22 -5.33
C ASP A 147 -17.57 -5.88 -5.07
N TYR A 148 -16.56 -5.43 -5.82
CA TYR A 148 -15.18 -5.80 -5.58
C TYR A 148 -14.29 -4.59 -5.88
N TYR A 149 -13.12 -4.56 -5.28
CA TYR A 149 -12.08 -3.62 -5.67
C TYR A 149 -10.71 -4.28 -5.59
N ILE A 150 -9.71 -3.61 -6.16
CA ILE A 150 -8.33 -4.10 -6.20
C ILE A 150 -7.47 -3.09 -5.46
N SER A 151 -6.74 -3.56 -4.45
CA SER A 151 -5.71 -2.79 -3.77
C SER A 151 -4.42 -3.60 -3.75
N THR A 152 -3.32 -3.01 -4.24
CA THR A 152 -2.00 -3.67 -4.41
C THR A 152 -2.01 -5.09 -4.96
N LYS A 153 -2.77 -5.29 -6.03
CA LYS A 153 -2.93 -6.59 -6.72
C LYS A 153 -3.65 -7.65 -5.88
N ILE A 154 -4.25 -7.26 -4.76
CA ILE A 154 -5.18 -8.07 -3.98
C ILE A 154 -6.59 -7.66 -4.38
N THR A 155 -7.40 -8.65 -4.77
CA THR A 155 -8.82 -8.45 -5.05
C THR A 155 -9.61 -8.66 -3.76
N TYR A 156 -10.32 -7.63 -3.32
CA TYR A 156 -11.26 -7.65 -2.21
C TYR A 156 -12.68 -7.71 -2.76
N ILE A 157 -13.51 -8.56 -2.17
CA ILE A 157 -14.89 -8.79 -2.61
C ILE A 157 -15.80 -8.58 -1.40
N SER A 158 -16.92 -7.88 -1.60
CA SER A 158 -17.89 -7.60 -0.55
C SER A 158 -18.44 -8.92 0.00
N ARG A 159 -18.11 -9.24 1.26
CA ARG A 159 -18.62 -10.44 1.94
C ARG A 159 -20.15 -10.38 2.02
N LYS A 160 -20.69 -9.22 2.38
CA LYS A 160 -22.13 -8.97 2.48
C LYS A 160 -22.85 -9.27 1.16
N ASP A 161 -22.28 -8.86 0.03
CA ASP A 161 -22.88 -9.13 -1.28
C ASP A 161 -22.79 -10.62 -1.61
N LEU A 162 -21.66 -11.27 -1.34
CA LEU A 162 -21.50 -12.72 -1.51
C LEU A 162 -22.51 -13.52 -0.68
N GLU A 163 -22.83 -13.07 0.54
CA GLU A 163 -23.88 -13.65 1.37
C GLU A 163 -25.28 -13.36 0.80
N HIS A 164 -25.53 -12.14 0.34
CA HIS A 164 -26.79 -11.74 -0.29
C HIS A 164 -27.11 -12.56 -1.55
N VAL A 165 -26.09 -12.85 -2.38
CA VAL A 165 -26.23 -13.69 -3.58
C VAL A 165 -26.09 -15.19 -3.29
N GLY A 166 -25.94 -15.59 -2.03
CA GLY A 166 -25.90 -16.99 -1.61
C GLY A 166 -24.63 -17.75 -1.98
N ILE A 167 -23.54 -17.05 -2.30
CA ILE A 167 -22.22 -17.65 -2.56
C ILE A 167 -21.51 -18.01 -1.25
N LEU A 168 -21.68 -17.17 -0.22
CA LEU A 168 -21.22 -17.44 1.14
C LEU A 168 -22.40 -17.58 2.09
N THR A 169 -22.21 -18.35 3.17
CA THR A 169 -23.16 -18.42 4.27
C THR A 169 -22.95 -17.24 5.22
N PRO A 170 -24.02 -16.59 5.70
CA PRO A 170 -23.91 -15.51 6.69
C PRO A 170 -23.11 -15.94 7.91
N THR A 171 -22.09 -15.16 8.26
CA THR A 171 -21.40 -15.33 9.55
C THR A 171 -22.40 -15.06 10.68
N SER A 172 -22.59 -16.02 11.58
CA SER A 172 -23.47 -15.82 12.75
C SER A 172 -22.87 -14.71 13.61
N GLY A 173 -23.56 -13.57 13.72
CA GLY A 173 -23.18 -12.47 14.61
C GLY A 173 -23.31 -12.83 16.09
#